data_AF-A0A3N5CDQ7-F1
#
_entry.id   AF-A0A3N5CDQ7-F1
#
_cell.length_a   1.000
_cell.length_b   1.000
_cell.length_c   1.000
_cell.angle_alpha   90.00
_cell.angle_beta   90.00
_cell.angle_gamma   90.00
#
_symmetry.space_group_name_H-M   'P 1'
#
loop_
_entity.id
_entity.type
_entity.pdbx_description
1 polymer ?
#
loop_
_entity_poly.entity_id
_entity_poly.type
_entity_poly.pdbx_seq_one_letter_code
_entity_poly.pdbx_strand_id
1 'polypeptide(L)'
;MQYDRYIHYLIHKYKLYYDAEDAYQQLSIDLYLLTLKYDDTKDFDQYIKYQLNFKAIDYTRKTVKYYERHMLSDKHIEISKEDDDSLWLIDAHHLLNEYEYTWLNYALQGLSVQQMSQLMNKSESSIKGYRQNARLKLKPL
;
A
#
# COMPACT_ATOMS: atom_id res chain seq x y z
N MET A 1 -9.15 -7.98 -21.25
CA MET A 1 -9.32 -6.94 -22.29
C MET A 1 -7.96 -6.58 -22.89
N GLN A 2 -7.85 -6.11 -24.15
CA GLN A 2 -6.57 -5.88 -24.84
C GLN A 2 -5.60 -4.93 -24.09
N TYR A 3 -6.13 -3.96 -23.34
CA TYR A 3 -5.33 -2.97 -22.58
C TYR A 3 -5.25 -3.25 -21.08
N ASP A 4 -5.72 -4.40 -20.62
CA ASP A 4 -5.76 -4.79 -19.21
C ASP A 4 -4.37 -4.73 -18.54
N ARG A 5 -3.37 -5.36 -19.17
CA ARG A 5 -1.96 -5.28 -18.73
C ARG A 5 -1.44 -3.84 -18.70
N TYR A 6 -1.91 -2.99 -19.60
CA TYR A 6 -1.49 -1.60 -19.65
C TYR A 6 -2.12 -0.78 -18.53
N ILE A 7 -3.38 -1.04 -18.17
CA ILE A 7 -4.03 -0.44 -16.99
C ILE A 7 -3.29 -0.83 -15.71
N HIS A 8 -3.00 -2.13 -15.51
CA HIS A 8 -2.21 -2.59 -14.37
C HIS A 8 -0.81 -1.95 -14.34
N TYR A 9 -0.16 -1.83 -15.50
CA TYR A 9 1.10 -1.09 -15.60
C TYR A 9 0.96 0.37 -15.16
N LEU A 10 -0.11 1.08 -15.56
CA LEU A 10 -0.34 2.47 -15.15
C LEU A 10 -0.58 2.59 -13.63
N ILE A 11 -1.36 1.69 -13.04
CA ILE A 11 -1.59 1.62 -11.59
C ILE A 11 -0.26 1.48 -10.84
N HIS A 12 0.59 0.55 -11.29
CA HIS A 12 1.93 0.36 -10.71
C HIS A 12 2.83 1.59 -10.91
N LYS A 13 2.88 2.13 -12.13
CA LYS A 13 3.72 3.28 -12.52
C LYS A 13 3.40 4.52 -11.70
N TYR A 14 2.11 4.78 -11.48
CA TYR A 14 1.63 5.96 -10.74
C TYR A 14 1.35 5.71 -9.26
N LYS A 15 1.69 4.51 -8.76
CA LYS A 15 1.56 4.11 -7.36
C LYS A 15 0.13 4.23 -6.79
N LEU A 16 -0.87 3.90 -7.60
CA LEU A 16 -2.29 3.95 -7.22
C LEU A 16 -2.70 2.71 -6.41
N TYR A 17 -1.88 2.29 -5.44
CA TYR A 17 -2.04 1.01 -4.74
C TYR A 17 -3.15 1.01 -3.70
N TYR A 18 -3.36 2.15 -3.04
CA TYR A 18 -4.34 2.27 -1.96
C TYR A 18 -5.77 2.09 -2.47
N ASP A 19 -6.02 2.56 -3.69
CA ASP A 19 -7.32 2.48 -4.38
C ASP A 19 -7.18 1.74 -5.71
N ALA A 20 -6.43 0.62 -5.73
CA ALA A 20 -6.06 -0.05 -6.98
C ALA A 20 -7.26 -0.57 -7.77
N GLU A 21 -8.30 -1.05 -7.09
CA GLU A 21 -9.52 -1.55 -7.70
C GLU A 21 -10.35 -0.40 -8.30
N ASP A 22 -10.52 0.69 -7.56
CA ASP A 22 -11.19 1.91 -8.05
C ASP A 22 -10.44 2.55 -9.22
N ALA A 23 -9.10 2.61 -9.13
CA ALA A 23 -8.26 3.10 -10.21
C ALA A 23 -8.40 2.22 -11.46
N TYR A 24 -8.43 0.90 -11.30
CA TYR A 24 -8.65 -0.03 -12.39
C TYR A 24 -10.02 0.15 -13.04
N GLN A 25 -11.08 0.27 -12.23
CA GLN A 25 -12.44 0.47 -12.72
C GLN A 25 -12.58 1.80 -13.46
N GLN A 26 -12.07 2.89 -12.88
CA GLN A 26 -12.11 4.22 -13.49
C GLN A 26 -11.33 4.25 -14.82
N LEU A 27 -10.13 3.67 -14.87
CA LEU A 27 -9.34 3.59 -16.10
C LEU A 27 -9.99 2.69 -17.16
N SER A 28 -10.72 1.65 -16.76
CA SER A 28 -11.49 0.81 -17.67
C SER A 28 -12.66 1.56 -18.30
N ILE A 29 -13.37 2.39 -17.51
CA ILE A 29 -14.42 3.27 -18.01
C ILE A 29 -13.83 4.32 -18.96
N ASP A 30 -12.72 4.95 -18.58
CA ASP A 30 -12.04 5.94 -19.43
C ASP A 30 -11.57 5.32 -20.75
N LEU A 31 -11.04 4.09 -20.72
CA LEU A 31 -10.69 3.34 -21.92
C LEU A 31 -11.89 3.18 -22.86
N TYR A 32 -13.02 2.70 -22.34
CA TYR A 32 -14.24 2.55 -23.13
C TYR A 32 -14.66 3.89 -23.76
N LEU A 33 -14.68 4.97 -22.99
CA LEU A 33 -15.04 6.30 -23.49
C LEU A 33 -14.06 6.82 -24.55
N LEU A 34 -12.77 6.50 -24.44
CA LEU A 34 -11.77 6.86 -25.44
C LEU A 34 -11.99 6.11 -26.75
N THR A 35 -12.42 4.84 -26.70
CA THR A 35 -12.76 4.08 -27.92
C THR A 35 -13.92 4.72 -28.69
N LEU A 36 -14.89 5.32 -27.98
CA LEU A 36 -16.03 6.02 -28.59
C LEU A 36 -15.68 7.40 -29.16
N LYS A 37 -14.62 8.03 -28.66
CA LYS A 37 -14.17 9.39 -29.06
C LYS A 37 -13.05 9.37 -30.08
N TYR A 38 -12.52 8.20 -30.38
CA TYR A 38 -11.44 8.04 -31.33
C TYR A 38 -11.91 8.44 -32.73
N ASP A 39 -11.03 9.11 -33.45
CA ASP A 39 -11.19 9.51 -34.83
C ASP A 39 -9.99 8.97 -35.61
N ASP A 40 -10.19 8.47 -36.82
CA ASP A 40 -9.24 7.70 -37.65
C ASP A 40 -8.03 8.50 -38.16
N THR A 41 -7.81 9.68 -37.59
CA THR A 41 -6.70 10.58 -37.93
C THR A 41 -5.35 10.15 -37.32
N LYS A 42 -5.34 9.21 -36.38
CA LYS A 42 -4.14 8.75 -35.64
C LYS A 42 -4.16 7.25 -35.47
N ASP A 43 -3.01 6.63 -35.23
CA ASP A 43 -2.97 5.22 -34.83
C ASP A 43 -3.77 5.00 -33.53
N PHE A 44 -4.72 4.07 -33.55
CA PHE A 44 -5.61 3.77 -32.43
C PHE A 44 -4.84 3.40 -31.17
N ASP A 45 -3.84 2.53 -31.30
CA ASP A 45 -3.09 1.98 -30.19
C ASP A 45 -2.26 3.07 -29.49
N GLN A 46 -1.62 3.91 -30.29
CA GLN A 46 -0.89 5.08 -29.82
C GLN A 46 -1.82 6.12 -29.19
N TYR A 47 -2.98 6.38 -29.79
CA TYR A 47 -4.00 7.29 -29.26
C TYR A 47 -4.49 6.84 -27.89
N ILE A 48 -4.91 5.57 -27.76
CA ILE A 48 -5.42 5.00 -26.51
C ILE A 48 -4.34 5.06 -25.43
N LYS A 49 -3.12 4.59 -25.71
CA LYS A 49 -2.03 4.61 -24.73
C LYS A 49 -1.70 6.02 -24.27
N TYR A 50 -1.62 6.97 -25.20
CA TYR A 50 -1.35 8.36 -24.89
C TYR A 50 -2.44 8.95 -23.99
N GLN A 51 -3.71 8.87 -24.41
CA GLN A 51 -4.84 9.45 -23.68
C GLN A 51 -5.05 8.80 -22.31
N LEU A 52 -4.97 7.46 -22.24
CA LEU A 52 -5.18 6.72 -20.99
C LEU A 52 -4.07 7.03 -19.97
N ASN A 53 -2.84 7.27 -20.41
CA ASN A 53 -1.76 7.75 -19.55
C ASN A 53 -2.05 9.14 -18.97
N PHE A 54 -2.63 10.07 -19.74
CA PHE A 54 -3.10 11.36 -19.18
C PHE A 54 -4.22 11.19 -18.18
N LYS A 55 -5.19 10.30 -18.45
CA LYS A 55 -6.26 9.97 -17.51
C LYS A 55 -5.74 9.45 -16.18
N ALA A 56 -4.73 8.57 -16.21
CA ALA A 56 -4.07 8.08 -14.99
C ALA A 56 -3.36 9.20 -14.20
N ILE A 57 -2.67 10.12 -14.89
CA ILE A 57 -2.05 11.29 -14.26
C ILE A 57 -3.10 12.18 -13.60
N ASP A 58 -4.22 12.44 -14.28
CA ASP A 58 -5.28 13.29 -13.75
C ASP A 58 -6.01 12.62 -12.57
N TYR A 59 -6.21 11.30 -12.62
CA TYR A 59 -6.69 10.53 -11.49
C TYR A 59 -5.75 10.70 -10.29
N THR A 60 -4.44 10.48 -10.48
CA THR A 60 -3.41 10.66 -9.44
C THR A 60 -3.48 12.07 -8.82
N ARG A 61 -3.58 13.12 -9.64
CA ARG A 61 -3.69 14.51 -9.16
C ARG A 61 -4.96 14.74 -8.33
N LYS A 62 -6.09 14.14 -8.73
CA LYS A 62 -7.35 14.24 -7.97
C LYS A 62 -7.24 13.52 -6.63
N THR A 63 -6.65 12.32 -6.63
CA THR A 63 -6.41 11.52 -5.44
C THR A 63 -5.51 12.25 -4.45
N VAL A 64 -4.38 12.83 -4.90
CA VAL A 64 -3.51 13.65 -4.05
C VAL A 64 -4.26 14.84 -3.44
N LYS A 65 -5.03 15.59 -4.24
CA LYS A 65 -5.84 16.71 -3.74
C LYS A 65 -6.93 16.27 -2.76
N TYR A 66 -7.48 15.07 -2.93
CA TYR A 66 -8.43 14.50 -1.99
C TYR A 66 -7.73 14.23 -0.65
N TYR A 67 -6.62 13.49 -0.66
CA TYR A 67 -5.83 13.25 0.55
C TYR A 67 -5.37 14.55 1.23
N GLU A 68 -4.86 15.54 0.49
CA GLU A 68 -4.44 16.82 1.07
C GLU A 68 -5.59 17.57 1.77
N ARG A 69 -6.81 17.51 1.23
CA ARG A 69 -7.99 18.18 1.82
C ARG A 69 -8.57 17.43 3.01
N HIS A 70 -8.47 16.11 3.02
CA HIS A 70 -9.09 15.27 4.03
C HIS A 70 -8.12 14.87 5.15
N MET A 71 -6.81 14.73 4.88
CA MET A 71 -5.80 14.38 5.90
C MET A 71 -5.36 15.55 6.78
N LEU A 72 -5.64 16.80 6.42
CA LEU A 72 -5.49 17.94 7.35
C LEU A 72 -6.56 17.95 8.46
N SER A 73 -7.56 17.06 8.39
CA SER A 73 -8.54 16.83 9.44
C SER A 73 -8.16 15.71 10.42
N ASP A 74 -7.02 15.04 10.24
CA ASP A 74 -6.64 13.86 11.04
C ASP A 74 -5.95 14.21 12.37
N LYS A 75 -6.41 15.28 13.03
CA LYS A 75 -6.48 15.22 14.49
C LYS A 75 -7.77 14.46 14.81
N HIS A 76 -7.61 13.16 15.04
CA HIS A 76 -8.64 12.18 15.40
C HIS A 76 -9.39 11.57 14.22
N ILE A 77 -8.71 10.70 13.44
CA ILE A 77 -9.40 9.49 12.99
C ILE A 77 -9.38 8.55 14.19
N GLU A 78 -10.47 8.51 14.95
CA GLU A 78 -10.84 7.28 15.66
C GLU A 78 -11.15 6.25 14.58
N ILE A 79 -10.12 5.52 14.16
CA ILE A 79 -10.33 4.30 13.41
C ILE A 79 -10.97 3.37 14.44
N SER A 80 -12.23 3.01 14.22
CA SER A 80 -12.81 1.83 14.87
C SER A 80 -12.06 0.61 14.33
N LYS A 81 -10.90 0.36 14.95
CA LYS A 81 -9.92 -0.70 14.71
C LYS A 81 -9.93 -1.67 15.89
N GLU A 82 -11.00 -1.71 16.66
CA GLU A 82 -10.91 -2.21 18.03
C GLU A 82 -10.99 -3.73 18.16
N ASP A 83 -11.48 -4.46 17.15
CA ASP A 83 -11.60 -5.92 17.28
C ASP A 83 -10.48 -6.71 16.58
N ASP A 84 -10.21 -6.47 15.29
CA ASP A 84 -9.33 -7.39 14.52
C ASP A 84 -7.81 -7.17 14.77
N ASP A 85 -7.36 -5.91 14.83
CA ASP A 85 -5.96 -5.58 15.13
C ASP A 85 -5.59 -5.96 16.58
N SER A 86 -6.54 -5.83 17.51
CA SER A 86 -6.40 -6.23 18.92
C SER A 86 -6.27 -7.75 19.04
N LEU A 87 -7.10 -8.51 18.32
CA LEU A 87 -7.05 -9.97 18.30
C LEU A 87 -5.74 -10.48 17.69
N TRP A 88 -5.28 -9.88 16.58
CA TRP A 88 -3.99 -10.25 15.98
C TRP A 88 -2.81 -10.01 16.92
N LEU A 89 -2.80 -8.90 17.67
CA LEU A 89 -1.74 -8.61 18.65
C LEU A 89 -1.75 -9.60 19.82
N ILE A 90 -2.93 -10.02 20.26
CA ILE A 90 -3.11 -11.04 21.31
C ILE A 90 -2.58 -12.39 20.82
N ASP A 91 -2.94 -12.81 19.62
CA ASP A 91 -2.46 -14.06 19.04
C ASP A 91 -0.94 -14.04 18.79
N ALA A 92 -0.42 -12.90 18.33
CA ALA A 92 1.01 -12.68 18.21
C ALA A 92 1.74 -12.79 19.57
N HIS A 93 1.14 -12.27 20.65
CA HIS A 93 1.71 -12.39 22.00
C HIS A 93 1.82 -13.86 22.46
N HIS A 94 0.85 -14.70 22.12
CA HIS A 94 0.88 -16.12 22.47
C HIS A 94 1.90 -16.94 21.67
N LEU A 95 2.21 -16.52 20.44
CA LEU A 95 3.15 -17.24 19.56
C LEU A 95 4.61 -16.81 19.73
N LEU A 96 4.84 -15.56 20.11
CA LEU A 96 6.18 -14.98 20.25
C LEU A 96 6.72 -15.13 21.67
N ASN A 97 8.05 -15.29 21.79
CA ASN A 97 8.67 -15.12 23.11
C ASN A 97 8.81 -13.63 23.48
N GLU A 98 9.13 -13.33 24.73
CA GLU A 98 9.20 -11.96 25.25
C GLU A 98 10.12 -11.04 24.42
N TYR A 99 11.24 -11.56 23.92
CA TYR A 99 12.19 -10.77 23.11
C TYR A 99 11.68 -10.52 21.69
N GLU A 100 11.05 -11.53 21.08
CA GLU A 100 10.41 -11.41 19.76
C GLU A 100 9.21 -10.47 19.80
N TYR A 101 8.40 -10.54 20.85
CA TYR A 101 7.25 -9.66 21.05
C TYR A 101 7.71 -8.22 21.33
N THR A 102 8.74 -8.04 22.15
CA THR A 102 9.36 -6.72 22.38
C THR A 102 9.92 -6.13 21.08
N TRP A 103 10.59 -6.97 20.27
CA TRP A 103 11.05 -6.56 18.94
C TRP A 103 9.89 -6.14 18.04
N LEU A 104 8.79 -6.91 18.00
CA LEU A 104 7.61 -6.60 17.19
C LEU A 104 7.04 -5.23 17.58
N ASN A 105 6.89 -4.96 18.88
CA ASN A 105 6.41 -3.67 19.37
C ASN A 105 7.29 -2.50 18.93
N TYR A 106 8.62 -2.62 19.05
CA TYR A 106 9.53 -1.58 18.57
C TYR A 106 9.54 -1.44 17.05
N ALA A 107 9.30 -2.53 16.31
CA ALA A 107 9.24 -2.50 14.86
C ALA A 107 7.97 -1.79 14.37
N LEU A 108 6.84 -1.99 15.04
CA LEU A 108 5.59 -1.26 14.77
C LEU A 108 5.73 0.24 15.07
N GLN A 109 6.55 0.61 16.04
CA GLN A 109 6.91 2.00 16.34
C GLN A 109 7.94 2.60 15.36
N GLY A 110 8.44 1.82 14.40
CA GLY A 110 9.37 2.29 13.38
C GLY A 110 10.83 2.45 13.84
N LEU A 111 11.23 1.85 14.96
CA LEU A 111 12.60 1.94 15.46
C LEU A 111 13.59 1.21 14.52
N SER A 112 14.80 1.74 14.42
CA SER A 112 15.90 1.09 13.70
C SER A 112 16.51 -0.07 14.51
N VAL A 113 17.18 -0.99 13.82
CA VAL A 113 17.90 -2.13 14.45
C VAL A 113 18.92 -1.65 15.49
N GLN A 114 19.58 -0.53 15.23
CA GLN A 114 20.54 0.08 16.16
C GLN A 114 19.85 0.59 17.43
N GLN A 115 18.73 1.29 17.28
CA GLN A 115 17.95 1.78 18.42
C GLN A 115 17.40 0.62 19.27
N MET A 116 16.86 -0.42 18.61
CA MET A 116 16.39 -1.63 19.29
C MET A 116 17.52 -2.35 20.03
N SER A 117 18.71 -2.45 19.41
CA SER A 117 19.89 -3.06 20.01
C SER A 117 20.29 -2.36 21.31
N GLN A 118 20.26 -1.03 21.32
CA GLN A 118 20.53 -0.22 22.51
C GLN A 118 19.44 -0.38 23.57
N LEU A 119 18.16 -0.30 23.20
CA LEU A 119 17.04 -0.38 24.14
C LEU A 119 16.89 -1.76 24.78
N MET A 120 17.09 -2.83 24.01
CA MET A 120 16.96 -4.21 24.49
C MET A 120 18.25 -4.72 25.16
N ASN A 121 19.34 -3.96 25.09
CA ASN A 121 20.69 -4.37 25.49
C ASN A 121 21.09 -5.72 24.85
N LYS A 122 20.89 -5.83 23.53
CA LYS A 122 21.21 -7.03 22.73
C LYS A 122 22.00 -6.63 21.50
N SER A 123 22.81 -7.53 20.95
CA SER A 123 23.53 -7.27 19.70
C SER A 123 22.58 -7.05 18.52
N GLU A 124 22.98 -6.27 17.52
CA GLU A 124 22.19 -6.12 16.29
C GLU A 124 21.87 -7.46 15.61
N SER A 125 22.79 -8.43 15.71
CA SER A 125 22.60 -9.79 15.21
C SER A 125 21.46 -10.50 15.93
N SER A 126 21.34 -10.30 17.25
CA SER A 126 20.23 -10.83 18.04
C SER A 126 18.89 -10.20 17.63
N ILE A 127 18.86 -8.89 17.37
CA ILE A 127 17.66 -8.19 16.88
C ILE A 127 17.21 -8.73 15.52
N LYS A 128 18.16 -8.96 14.60
CA LYS A 128 17.88 -9.60 13.31
C LYS A 128 17.38 -11.04 13.47
N GLY A 129 17.91 -11.77 14.46
CA GLY A 129 17.44 -13.10 14.84
C GLY A 129 15.99 -13.10 15.33
N TYR A 130 15.63 -12.17 16.24
CA TYR A 130 14.26 -12.02 16.71
C TYR A 130 13.31 -11.69 15.56
N ARG A 131 13.70 -10.79 14.65
CA ARG A 131 12.94 -10.51 13.43
C ARG A 131 12.69 -11.76 12.60
N GLN A 132 13.72 -12.55 12.34
CA GLN A 132 13.61 -13.74 11.50
C GLN A 132 12.68 -14.78 12.15
N ASN A 133 12.86 -15.05 13.44
CA ASN A 133 12.06 -16.03 14.17
C ASN A 133 10.61 -15.58 14.32
N ALA A 134 10.39 -14.30 14.65
CA ALA A 134 9.04 -13.74 14.74
C ALA A 134 8.29 -13.85 13.40
N ARG A 135 8.95 -13.53 12.28
CA ARG A 135 8.32 -13.67 10.94
C ARG A 135 7.97 -15.11 10.58
N LEU A 136 8.75 -16.09 11.01
CA LEU A 136 8.42 -17.50 10.79
C LEU A 136 7.20 -17.92 11.62
N LYS A 137 7.13 -17.46 12.86
CA LYS A 137 6.04 -17.77 13.81
C LYS A 137 4.73 -17.07 13.50
N LEU A 138 4.80 -15.85 12.94
CA LEU A 138 3.64 -15.06 12.52
C LEU A 138 3.18 -15.35 11.10
N LYS A 139 3.89 -16.19 10.33
CA LYS A 139 3.49 -16.57 8.96
C LYS A 139 2.12 -17.30 8.85
N PRO A 140 1.69 -18.14 9.82
CA PRO A 140 0.40 -18.81 9.76
C PRO A 140 -0.76 -17.97 10.32
N LEU A 141 -0.48 -16.80 10.90
CA LEU A 141 -1.48 -15.76 11.22
C LEU A 141 -1.78 -14.94 9.97
#